data_AF-A0A9W4TCC8-F1
#
_entry.id   AF-A0A9W4TCC8-F1
#
_cell.length_a   1.000
_cell.length_b   1.000
_cell.length_c   1.000
_cell.angle_alpha   90.00
_cell.angle_beta   90.00
_cell.angle_gamma   90.00
#
_symmetry.space_group_name_H-M   'P 1'
#
loop_
_entity.id
_entity.type
_entity.pdbx_description
1 polymer ?
#
loop_
_entity_poly.entity_id
_entity_poly.type
_entity_poly.pdbx_seq_one_letter_code
_entity_poly.pdbx_strand_id
1 'polypeptide(L)'
;SGGFRNFHAREVDDKGLITIADSYHKLEYLNITYRTEITEHSICGIIRSSPKLRHLDISFCKITDKIIEEIASKFLNLKYLNLEG
;
A
#
# COMPACT_ATOMS: atom_id res chain seq x y z
N SER A 1 13.06 -4.61 22.04
CA SER A 1 13.86 -3.42 21.69
C SER A 1 13.28 -2.81 20.43
N GLY A 2 12.37 -1.84 20.62
CA GLY A 2 11.67 -1.18 19.52
C GLY A 2 12.60 -0.25 18.75
N GLY A 3 12.78 -0.50 17.46
CA GLY A 3 13.50 0.39 16.55
C GLY A 3 12.49 1.17 15.72
N PHE A 4 12.22 2.41 16.09
CA PHE A 4 11.54 3.34 15.19
C PHE A 4 12.50 3.70 14.06
N ARG A 5 12.21 3.27 12.83
CA ARG A 5 12.99 3.66 11.65
C ARG A 5 12.22 4.73 10.89
N ASN A 6 12.76 5.94 10.92
CA ASN A 6 12.26 7.10 10.19
C ASN A 6 12.90 7.08 8.80
N PHE A 7 12.12 6.86 7.75
CA PHE A 7 12.62 6.84 6.37
C PHE A 7 12.39 8.21 5.74
N HIS A 8 13.47 8.93 5.46
CA HIS A 8 13.43 10.19 4.73
C HIS A 8 12.98 9.95 3.28
N ALA A 9 12.06 10.78 2.80
CA ALA A 9 11.26 10.62 1.58
C ALA A 9 12.02 10.76 0.23
N ARG A 10 13.29 10.34 0.13
CA ARG A 10 14.06 10.40 -1.13
C ARG A 10 14.83 9.13 -1.51
N GLU A 11 14.72 8.04 -0.74
CA GLU A 11 15.32 6.73 -1.05
C GLU A 11 14.29 5.60 -1.04
N VAL A 12 13.06 5.89 -1.45
CA VAL A 12 12.14 4.81 -1.83
C VAL A 12 12.48 4.39 -3.27
N ASP A 13 13.71 3.92 -3.46
CA ASP A 13 14.07 3.17 -4.66
C ASP A 13 13.26 1.88 -4.67
N ASP A 14 13.00 1.33 -5.85
CA ASP A 14 12.26 0.08 -6.03
C ASP A 14 12.80 -1.05 -5.13
N LYS A 15 14.10 -1.03 -4.78
CA LYS A 15 14.70 -1.94 -3.79
C LYS A 15 14.20 -1.76 -2.35
N GLY A 16 13.94 -0.53 -1.92
CA GLY A 16 13.32 -0.23 -0.63
C GLY A 16 11.89 -0.76 -0.60
N LEU A 17 11.13 -0.56 -1.67
CA LEU A 17 9.79 -1.14 -1.80
C LEU A 17 9.81 -2.67 -1.88
N ILE A 18 10.77 -3.28 -2.59
CA ILE A 18 10.94 -4.75 -2.69
C ILE A 18 11.33 -5.36 -1.33
N THR A 19 12.20 -4.70 -0.57
CA THR A 19 12.61 -5.20 0.76
C THR A 19 11.46 -5.16 1.75
N ILE A 20 10.59 -4.14 1.67
CA ILE A 20 9.38 -4.10 2.48
C ILE A 20 8.31 -5.04 1.90
N ALA A 21 8.24 -5.24 0.58
CA ALA A 21 7.39 -6.24 -0.09
C ALA A 21 7.63 -7.66 0.42
N ASP A 22 8.88 -8.04 0.68
CA ASP A 22 9.19 -9.32 1.31
C ASP A 22 8.76 -9.40 2.78
N SER A 23 8.54 -8.25 3.43
CA SER A 23 7.89 -8.17 4.75
C SER A 23 6.35 -8.10 4.64
N TYR A 24 5.80 -7.74 3.48
CA TYR A 24 4.36 -7.49 3.26
C TYR A 24 3.54 -8.75 2.97
N HIS A 25 4.15 -9.94 2.81
CA HIS A 25 3.43 -11.22 2.71
C HIS A 25 2.52 -11.53 3.93
N LYS A 26 2.72 -10.81 5.04
CA LYS A 26 1.92 -10.89 6.28
C LYS A 26 1.08 -9.65 6.54
N LEU A 27 1.10 -8.66 5.65
CA LEU A 27 0.37 -7.43 5.83
C LEU A 27 -1.14 -7.70 5.71
N GLU A 28 -1.86 -7.53 6.81
CA GLU A 28 -3.32 -7.66 6.85
C GLU A 28 -4.02 -6.29 6.86
N TYR A 29 -3.33 -5.23 7.29
CA TYR A 29 -3.87 -3.88 7.45
C TYR A 29 -2.90 -2.85 6.87
N LEU A 30 -3.41 -2.00 5.99
CA LEU A 30 -2.68 -0.87 5.44
C LEU A 30 -3.55 0.39 5.54
N ASN A 31 -2.99 1.44 6.12
CA ASN A 31 -3.56 2.78 6.12
C ASN A 31 -2.48 3.75 5.66
N ILE A 32 -2.76 4.45 4.55
CA ILE A 32 -1.92 5.53 4.01
C ILE A 32 -2.76 6.76 3.70
N THR A 33 -3.78 7.03 4.50
CA THR A 33 -4.71 8.16 4.32
C THR A 33 -3.98 9.51 4.24
N TYR A 34 -4.48 10.42 3.39
CA TYR A 34 -3.92 11.76 3.10
C TYR A 34 -2.53 11.79 2.42
N ARG A 35 -2.05 10.66 1.90
CA ARG A 35 -0.71 10.57 1.30
C ARG A 35 -0.72 10.87 -0.19
N THR A 36 -0.82 12.14 -0.54
CA THR A 36 -0.81 12.62 -1.94
C THR A 36 0.54 12.46 -2.65
N GLU A 37 1.62 12.26 -1.89
CA GLU A 37 2.98 12.04 -2.38
C GLU A 37 3.22 10.61 -2.88
N ILE A 38 2.35 9.66 -2.52
CA ILE A 38 2.51 8.26 -2.91
C ILE A 38 2.02 8.07 -4.35
N THR A 39 2.89 7.51 -5.18
CA THR A 39 2.59 7.29 -6.60
C THR A 39 1.68 6.07 -6.81
N GLU A 40 0.96 6.06 -7.92
CA GLU A 40 0.22 4.87 -8.39
C GLU A 40 1.10 3.62 -8.42
N HIS A 41 2.35 3.76 -8.90
CA HIS A 41 3.29 2.65 -8.98
C HIS A 41 3.54 2.02 -7.61
N SER A 42 3.75 2.85 -6.59
CA SER A 42 3.96 2.41 -5.21
C SER A 42 2.73 1.71 -4.64
N ILE A 43 1.53 2.27 -4.85
CA ILE A 43 0.27 1.68 -4.36
C ILE A 43 0.05 0.31 -5.01
N CYS A 44 0.14 0.22 -6.34
CA CYS A 44 0.02 -1.04 -7.06
C CYS A 44 1.10 -2.05 -6.65
N GLY A 45 2.32 -1.61 -6.37
CA GLY A 45 3.39 -2.46 -5.83
C GLY A 45 3.00 -3.10 -4.50
N ILE A 46 2.49 -2.30 -3.55
CA ILE A 46 2.03 -2.79 -2.25
C ILE A 46 0.88 -3.77 -2.41
N ILE A 47 -0.09 -3.47 -3.29
CA ILE A 47 -1.24 -4.33 -3.57
C ILE A 47 -0.77 -5.70 -4.06
N ARG A 48 0.13 -5.72 -5.04
CA ARG A 48 0.68 -6.97 -5.61
C ARG A 48 1.46 -7.79 -4.61
N SER A 49 2.13 -7.15 -3.66
CA SER A 49 2.97 -7.82 -2.66
C SER A 49 2.24 -8.20 -1.37
N SER A 50 0.95 -7.86 -1.22
CA SER A 50 0.18 -8.06 0.03
C SER A 50 -1.02 -9.00 -0.14
N PRO A 51 -0.84 -10.29 -0.48
CA PRO A 51 -1.95 -11.21 -0.77
C PRO A 51 -2.87 -11.50 0.44
N LYS A 52 -2.43 -11.17 1.65
CA LYS A 52 -3.21 -11.34 2.90
C LYS A 52 -3.94 -10.08 3.35
N LEU A 53 -3.88 -9.00 2.57
CA LEU A 53 -4.49 -7.74 2.97
C LEU A 53 -6.00 -7.89 3.13
N ARG A 54 -6.50 -7.44 4.28
CA ARG A 54 -7.89 -7.51 4.70
C ARG A 54 -8.48 -6.13 4.97
N HIS A 55 -7.65 -5.13 5.24
CA HIS A 55 -8.07 -3.76 5.48
C HIS A 55 -7.17 -2.81 4.71
N LEU A 56 -7.78 -2.02 3.83
CA LEU A 56 -7.10 -1.00 3.05
C LEU A 56 -7.80 0.34 3.22
N ASP A 57 -7.07 1.32 3.74
CA ASP A 57 -7.49 2.72 3.76
C ASP A 57 -6.49 3.56 2.97
N ILE A 58 -6.95 4.05 1.82
CA ILE A 58 -6.22 4.98 0.95
C ILE A 58 -7.01 6.25 0.73
N SER A 59 -7.86 6.62 1.69
CA SER A 59 -8.68 7.82 1.58
C SER A 59 -7.84 9.09 1.49
N PHE A 60 -8.33 10.10 0.78
CA PHE A 60 -7.67 11.37 0.50
C PHE A 60 -6.29 11.21 -0.15
N CYS A 61 -6.06 10.09 -0.83
CA CYS A 61 -4.91 9.87 -1.70
C CYS A 61 -5.27 10.14 -3.16
N LYS A 62 -4.25 10.23 -4.01
CA LYS A 62 -4.46 10.28 -5.45
C LYS A 62 -4.80 8.89 -5.98
N ILE A 63 -6.10 8.59 -6.04
CA ILE A 63 -6.64 7.32 -6.55
C ILE A 63 -6.88 7.42 -8.06
N THR A 64 -6.53 6.38 -8.80
CA THR A 64 -6.78 6.24 -10.25
C THR A 64 -7.57 4.96 -10.52
N ASP A 65 -8.24 4.88 -11.67
CA ASP A 65 -8.99 3.69 -12.07
C ASP A 65 -8.13 2.42 -12.08
N LYS A 66 -6.86 2.56 -12.46
CA LYS A 66 -5.89 1.46 -12.44
C LYS A 66 -5.59 0.93 -11.04
N ILE A 67 -5.56 1.79 -10.02
CA ILE A 67 -5.45 1.35 -8.63
C ILE A 67 -6.68 0.53 -8.25
N ILE A 68 -7.87 0.99 -8.64
CA ILE A 68 -9.13 0.30 -8.36
C ILE A 68 -9.18 -1.07 -9.04
N GLU A 69 -8.76 -1.16 -10.31
CA GLU A 69 -8.63 -2.42 -11.04
C GLU A 69 -7.64 -3.39 -10.37
N GLU A 70 -6.51 -2.89 -9.88
CA GLU A 70 -5.52 -3.72 -9.17
C GLU A 70 -6.09 -4.23 -7.84
N ILE A 71 -6.79 -3.39 -7.07
CA ILE A 71 -7.50 -3.77 -5.84
C ILE A 71 -8.51 -4.88 -6.13
N ALA A 72 -9.36 -4.68 -7.15
CA ALA A 72 -10.41 -5.62 -7.51
C ALA A 72 -9.85 -6.96 -8.01
N SER A 73 -8.73 -6.95 -8.73
CA SER A 73 -8.10 -8.16 -9.29
C SER A 73 -7.25 -8.95 -8.28
N LYS A 74 -6.75 -8.31 -7.22
CA LYS A 74 -5.81 -8.94 -6.27
C LYS A 74 -6.40 -9.25 -4.90
N PHE A 75 -7.22 -8.38 -4.35
CA PHE A 75 -7.69 -8.55 -2.98
C PHE A 75 -9.01 -9.32 -2.90
N LEU A 76 -8.93 -10.63 -3.09
CA LEU A 76 -10.08 -11.53 -2.92
C LEU A 76 -10.55 -11.66 -1.46
N ASN A 77 -9.73 -11.23 -0.50
CA ASN A 77 -9.99 -11.38 0.94
C ASN A 77 -10.19 -10.04 1.67
N LEU A 78 -10.35 -8.94 0.93
CA LEU A 78 -10.54 -7.62 1.53
C LEU A 78 -11.86 -7.59 2.30
N LYS A 79 -11.81 -7.14 3.56
CA LYS A 79 -12.96 -6.99 4.45
C LYS A 79 -13.37 -5.54 4.64
N TYR A 80 -12.41 -4.63 4.46
CA TYR A 80 -12.61 -3.21 4.59
C TYR A 80 -11.81 -2.47 3.52
N LEU A 81 -12.48 -1.55 2.86
CA LEU A 81 -11.91 -0.68 1.83
C LEU A 81 -12.46 0.73 2.04
N ASN A 82 -11.56 1.69 2.21
CA ASN A 82 -11.90 3.11 2.21
C ASN A 82 -11.16 3.84 1.09
N LEU A 83 -11.95 4.46 0.21
CA LEU A 83 -11.53 5.20 -0.99
C LEU A 83 -12.07 6.64 -0.98
N GLU A 84 -12.53 7.15 0.17
CA GLU A 84 -13.00 8.54 0.30
C GLU A 84 -11.95 9.51 -0.23
N GLY A 85 -12.34 10.61 -0.86
CA GLY A 85 -11.44 11.53 -1.57
C GLY A 85 -11.79 12.98 -1.37
#